data_AF-A0ABD0P2R1-F1
#
_entry.id   AF-A0ABD0P2R1-F1
#
_cell.length_a   1.000
_cell.length_b   1.000
_cell.length_c   1.000
_cell.angle_alpha   90.00
_cell.angle_beta   90.00
_cell.angle_gamma   90.00
#
_symmetry.space_group_name_H-M   'P 1'
#
loop_
_entity.id
_entity.type
_entity.pdbx_description
1 polymer ?
#
loop_
_entity_poly.entity_id
_entity_poly.type
_entity_poly.pdbx_seq_one_letter_code
_entity_poly.pdbx_strand_id
1 'polypeptide(L)'
;YFGWTWIGIIRSRGDYGNNGITAFEEAAKQEGVCIEYSEAILSTDPKEQFLKTLDVIKKGTARVVVAFVALGDFIPLLKVIAQHNITGLQWVGSESWITSRTLAETKEYSFLSGALGFAIANAKLIGLR
;
A
#
# COMPACT_ATOMS: atom_id res chain seq x y z
N TYR A 1 -3.86 9.07 -16.69
CA TYR A 1 -4.54 7.86 -17.23
C TYR A 1 -5.91 7.64 -16.58
N PHE A 2 -6.00 7.31 -15.27
CA PHE A 2 -7.28 7.01 -14.60
C PHE A 2 -8.08 8.22 -14.09
N GLY A 3 -7.53 9.44 -14.21
CA GLY A 3 -8.16 10.66 -13.68
C GLY A 3 -8.14 10.76 -12.14
N TRP A 4 -7.35 9.94 -11.45
CA TRP A 4 -7.16 10.03 -10.00
C TRP A 4 -6.33 11.26 -9.64
N THR A 5 -6.94 12.20 -8.91
CA THR A 5 -6.29 13.44 -8.47
C THR A 5 -6.20 13.58 -6.95
N TRP A 6 -6.76 12.62 -6.20
CA TRP A 6 -6.80 12.63 -4.74
C TRP A 6 -6.44 11.26 -4.19
N ILE A 7 -5.28 11.16 -3.55
CA ILE A 7 -4.72 9.88 -3.10
C ILE A 7 -4.28 9.93 -1.64
N GLY A 8 -4.29 8.77 -0.99
CA GLY A 8 -3.59 8.53 0.26
C GLY A 8 -2.30 7.76 0.04
N ILE A 9 -1.32 7.94 0.92
CA ILE A 9 -0.05 7.22 0.91
C ILE A 9 0.12 6.47 2.23
N ILE A 10 0.58 5.22 2.12
CA ILE A 10 1.08 4.41 3.23
C ILE A 10 2.48 3.92 2.85
N ARG A 11 3.45 4.08 3.75
CA ARG A 11 4.83 3.68 3.49
C ARG A 11 5.47 2.99 4.68
N SER A 12 6.43 2.10 4.41
CA SER A 12 7.33 1.59 5.46
C SER A 12 8.13 2.74 6.07
N ARG A 13 8.24 2.77 7.41
CA ARG A 13 9.09 3.71 8.15
C ARG A 13 10.54 3.21 8.12
N GLY A 14 11.22 3.48 7.02
CA GLY A 14 12.61 3.10 6.78
C GLY A 14 13.01 3.42 5.35
N ASP A 15 14.26 3.17 4.98
CA ASP A 15 14.82 3.64 3.71
C ASP A 15 14.05 3.14 2.48
N TYR A 16 13.58 1.89 2.50
CA TYR A 16 12.74 1.33 1.43
C TYR A 16 11.49 2.18 1.16
N GLY A 17 10.70 2.48 2.20
CA GLY A 17 9.47 3.24 2.05
C GLY A 17 9.69 4.75 1.91
N ASN A 18 10.65 5.30 2.65
CA ASN A 18 10.98 6.73 2.63
C ASN A 18 11.51 7.14 1.26
N ASN A 19 12.56 6.46 0.80
CA ASN A 19 13.21 6.82 -0.46
C ASN A 19 12.35 6.39 -1.66
N GLY A 20 11.67 5.24 -1.54
CA GLY A 20 10.80 4.71 -2.60
C GLY A 20 9.63 5.63 -2.94
N ILE A 21 9.03 6.28 -1.92
CA ILE A 21 7.91 7.19 -2.17
C ILE A 21 8.34 8.59 -2.61
N THR A 22 9.55 9.06 -2.27
CA THR A 22 9.97 10.46 -2.54
C THR A 22 9.78 10.85 -4.00
N ALA A 23 10.28 10.03 -4.92
CA ALA A 23 10.14 10.28 -6.37
C ALA A 23 8.68 10.23 -6.82
N PHE A 24 7.86 9.35 -6.22
CA PHE A 24 6.44 9.28 -6.50
C PHE A 24 5.70 10.54 -6.06
N GLU A 25 6.00 11.08 -4.88
CA GLU A 25 5.35 12.31 -4.38
C GLU A 25 5.66 13.52 -5.25
N GLU A 26 6.91 13.64 -5.72
CA GLU A 26 7.33 14.69 -6.65
C GLU A 26 6.60 14.57 -7.99
N ALA A 27 6.58 13.38 -8.58
CA ALA A 27 5.88 13.12 -9.83
C ALA A 27 4.36 13.35 -9.70
N ALA A 28 3.75 12.87 -8.61
CA ALA A 28 2.33 13.07 -8.33
C ALA A 28 1.95 14.55 -8.31
N LYS A 29 2.75 15.39 -7.65
CA LYS A 29 2.53 16.85 -7.61
C LYS A 29 2.65 17.49 -9.00
N GLN A 30 3.64 17.08 -9.79
CA GLN A 30 3.83 17.57 -11.16
C GLN A 30 2.65 17.22 -12.07
N GLU A 31 2.05 16.05 -11.85
CA GLU A 31 0.86 15.58 -12.56
C GLU A 31 -0.46 16.13 -11.97
N GLY A 32 -0.40 17.06 -11.01
CA GLY A 32 -1.58 17.69 -10.41
C GLY A 32 -2.37 16.79 -9.44
N VAL A 33 -1.74 15.73 -8.91
CA VAL A 33 -2.32 14.84 -7.91
C VAL A 33 -2.04 15.37 -6.51
N CYS A 34 -3.08 15.47 -5.69
CA CYS A 34 -2.98 15.84 -4.29
C CYS A 34 -2.87 14.60 -3.39
N ILE A 35 -1.94 14.67 -2.44
CA ILE A 35 -1.74 13.66 -1.40
C ILE A 35 -2.50 14.15 -0.17
N GLU A 36 -3.61 13.50 0.16
CA GLU A 36 -4.47 13.87 1.29
C GLU A 36 -3.83 13.54 2.63
N TYR A 37 -3.17 12.38 2.70
CA TYR A 37 -2.45 11.91 3.87
C TYR A 37 -1.26 11.04 3.44
N SER A 38 -0.23 11.01 4.27
CA SER A 38 0.93 10.13 4.12
C SER A 38 1.30 9.54 5.48
N GLU A 39 0.93 8.28 5.69
CA GLU A 39 1.17 7.55 6.93
C GLU A 39 2.40 6.65 6.81
N ALA A 40 3.26 6.67 7.84
CA ALA A 40 4.43 5.80 7.92
C ALA A 40 4.25 4.75 9.00
N ILE A 41 4.41 3.48 8.66
CA ILE A 41 4.21 2.34 9.57
C ILE A 41 5.47 1.48 9.68
N LEU A 42 5.61 0.79 10.81
CA LEU A 42 6.64 -0.23 11.03
C LEU A 42 5.96 -1.49 11.58
N SER A 43 6.41 -2.69 11.17
CA SER A 43 5.84 -3.96 11.63
C SER A 43 5.81 -4.12 13.17
N THR A 44 6.72 -3.46 13.87
CA THR A 44 6.83 -3.48 15.34
C THR A 44 6.05 -2.34 16.02
N ASP A 45 5.31 -1.53 15.27
CA ASP A 45 4.49 -0.49 15.87
C ASP A 45 3.42 -1.08 16.81
N PRO A 46 3.06 -0.38 17.89
CA PRO A 46 2.00 -0.83 18.77
C PRO A 46 0.64 -0.77 18.06
N LYS A 47 -0.34 -1.56 18.52
CA LYS A 47 -1.67 -1.67 17.90
C LYS A 47 -2.36 -0.31 17.73
N GLU A 48 -2.17 0.58 18.70
CA GLU A 48 -2.71 1.94 18.72
C GLU A 48 -2.23 2.76 17.50
N GLN A 49 -1.00 2.53 17.04
CA GLN A 49 -0.47 3.23 15.86
C GLN A 49 -1.16 2.75 14.57
N PHE A 50 -1.38 1.44 14.40
CA PHE A 50 -2.15 0.92 13.26
C PHE A 50 -3.60 1.40 13.29
N LEU A 51 -4.21 1.51 14.47
CA LEU A 51 -5.56 2.07 14.62
C LEU A 51 -5.61 3.56 14.27
N LYS A 52 -4.56 4.35 14.56
CA LYS A 52 -4.47 5.75 14.13
C LYS A 52 -4.36 5.86 12.61
N THR A 53 -3.48 5.08 11.98
CA THR A 53 -3.38 5.03 10.51
C THR A 53 -4.69 4.59 9.88
N LEU A 54 -5.38 3.61 10.48
CA LEU A 54 -6.72 3.20 10.06
C LEU A 54 -7.73 4.37 10.15
N ASP A 55 -7.72 5.12 11.24
CA ASP A 55 -8.61 6.26 11.45
C ASP A 55 -8.34 7.39 10.43
N VAL A 56 -7.08 7.65 10.09
CA VAL A 56 -6.70 8.57 9.00
C VAL A 56 -7.30 8.12 7.67
N ILE A 57 -7.16 6.83 7.32
CA ILE A 57 -7.74 6.27 6.08
C ILE A 57 -9.27 6.40 6.08
N LYS A 58 -9.93 6.16 7.22
CA LYS A 58 -11.41 6.24 7.33
C LYS A 58 -11.94 7.65 7.23
N LYS A 59 -11.22 8.63 7.78
CA LYS A 59 -11.60 10.04 7.76
C LYS A 59 -11.28 10.70 6.42
N GLY A 60 -10.28 10.19 5.71
CA GLY A 60 -9.91 10.62 4.37
C GLY A 60 -11.01 10.40 3.34
N THR A 61 -10.98 11.20 2.28
CA THR A 61 -11.89 11.11 1.14
C THR A 61 -11.26 10.38 -0.04
N ALA A 62 -9.92 10.22 -0.03
CA ALA A 62 -9.17 9.50 -1.04
C ALA A 62 -9.68 8.05 -1.17
N ARG A 63 -10.03 7.68 -2.40
CA ARG A 63 -10.41 6.30 -2.75
C ARG A 63 -9.26 5.48 -3.29
N VAL A 64 -8.13 6.11 -3.60
CA VAL A 64 -6.91 5.44 -4.07
C VAL A 64 -5.86 5.55 -2.99
N VAL A 65 -5.30 4.40 -2.60
CA VAL A 65 -4.26 4.33 -1.57
C VAL A 65 -3.01 3.70 -2.17
N VAL A 66 -1.95 4.49 -2.25
CA VAL A 66 -0.62 4.04 -2.69
C VAL A 66 0.12 3.48 -1.48
N ALA A 67 0.36 2.18 -1.47
CA ALA A 67 1.05 1.46 -0.42
C ALA A 67 2.45 1.04 -0.90
N PHE A 68 3.44 1.91 -0.64
CA PHE A 68 4.86 1.62 -0.86
C PHE A 68 5.47 1.05 0.44
N VAL A 69 5.12 -0.20 0.72
CA VAL A 69 5.35 -0.83 2.03
C VAL A 69 5.98 -2.21 1.81
N ALA A 70 6.97 -2.57 2.63
CA ALA A 70 7.47 -3.93 2.64
C ALA A 70 6.37 -4.88 3.12
N LEU A 71 6.27 -6.08 2.53
CA LEU A 71 5.22 -7.05 2.89
C LEU A 71 5.13 -7.29 4.42
N GLY A 72 6.28 -7.40 5.11
CA GLY A 72 6.33 -7.61 6.55
C GLY A 72 5.73 -6.46 7.36
N ASP A 73 5.96 -5.21 6.97
CA ASP A 73 5.39 -4.03 7.62
C ASP A 73 3.90 -3.87 7.32
N PHE A 74 3.44 -4.37 6.16
CA PHE A 74 2.05 -4.18 5.74
C PHE A 74 1.09 -5.14 6.46
N ILE A 75 1.52 -6.38 6.74
CA ILE A 75 0.65 -7.43 7.32
C ILE A 75 -0.08 -6.98 8.61
N PRO A 76 0.59 -6.36 9.61
CA PRO A 76 -0.10 -5.90 10.82
C PRO A 76 -1.22 -4.90 10.53
N LEU A 77 -1.01 -3.95 9.61
CA LEU A 77 -2.04 -3.01 9.20
C LEU A 77 -3.19 -3.72 8.45
N LEU A 78 -2.88 -4.65 7.54
CA LEU A 78 -3.90 -5.43 6.83
C LEU A 78 -4.82 -6.22 7.77
N LYS A 79 -4.26 -6.78 8.85
CA LYS A 79 -5.05 -7.45 9.90
C LYS A 79 -6.03 -6.50 10.58
N VAL A 80 -5.59 -5.28 10.89
CA VAL A 80 -6.45 -4.25 11.49
C VAL A 80 -7.52 -3.79 10.49
N ILE A 81 -7.17 -3.58 9.22
CA ILE A 81 -8.11 -3.26 8.14
C ILE A 81 -9.22 -4.33 8.01
N ALA A 82 -8.82 -5.61 8.00
CA ALA A 82 -9.75 -6.74 7.93
C ALA A 82 -10.72 -6.76 9.12
N GLN A 83 -10.21 -6.56 10.35
CA GLN A 83 -11.03 -6.54 11.58
C GLN A 83 -12.07 -5.42 11.59
N HIS A 84 -11.81 -4.32 10.90
CA HIS A 84 -12.68 -3.15 10.85
C HIS A 84 -13.51 -3.04 9.56
N ASN A 85 -13.47 -4.07 8.70
CA ASN A 85 -14.24 -4.16 7.45
C ASN A 85 -14.10 -2.93 6.53
N ILE A 86 -12.90 -2.35 6.44
CA ILE A 86 -12.67 -1.28 5.47
C ILE A 86 -12.60 -1.88 4.07
N THR A 87 -13.44 -1.37 3.19
CA THR A 87 -13.58 -1.83 1.80
C THR A 87 -13.75 -0.61 0.88
N GLY A 88 -13.79 -0.83 -0.44
CA GLY A 88 -14.04 0.24 -1.42
C GLY A 88 -12.84 1.15 -1.70
N LEU A 89 -11.63 0.74 -1.31
CA LEU A 89 -10.39 1.41 -1.65
C LEU A 89 -9.75 0.72 -2.86
N GLN A 90 -9.27 1.51 -3.81
CA GLN A 90 -8.36 1.06 -4.85
C GLN A 90 -6.94 1.08 -4.31
N TRP A 91 -6.36 -0.09 -4.12
CA TRP A 91 -4.98 -0.21 -3.68
C TRP A 91 -4.01 -0.14 -4.85
N VAL A 92 -2.92 0.61 -4.68
CA VAL A 92 -1.78 0.66 -5.60
C VAL A 92 -0.53 0.23 -4.84
N GLY A 93 0.07 -0.89 -5.22
CA GLY A 93 1.15 -1.55 -4.46
C GLY A 93 2.52 -1.50 -5.11
N SER A 94 3.55 -1.41 -4.26
CA SER A 94 4.94 -1.73 -4.64
C SER A 94 5.13 -3.23 -4.90
N GLU A 95 6.23 -3.57 -5.56
CA GLU A 95 6.61 -4.94 -5.91
C GLU A 95 6.75 -5.87 -4.71
N SER A 96 7.09 -5.32 -3.54
CA SER A 96 7.27 -6.10 -2.30
C SER A 96 6.04 -6.92 -1.89
N TRP A 97 4.82 -6.45 -2.17
CA TRP A 97 3.60 -7.11 -1.69
C TRP A 97 2.57 -7.41 -2.78
N ILE A 98 2.58 -6.69 -3.91
CA ILE A 98 1.53 -6.84 -4.93
C ILE A 98 1.48 -8.25 -5.55
N THR A 99 2.62 -8.96 -5.60
CA THR A 99 2.71 -10.34 -6.11
C THR A 99 2.65 -11.40 -5.01
N SER A 100 2.29 -11.04 -3.77
CA SER A 100 2.19 -11.98 -2.66
C SER A 100 1.01 -12.93 -2.83
N ARG A 101 1.29 -14.21 -3.10
CA ARG A 101 0.27 -15.27 -3.13
C ARG A 101 -0.47 -15.39 -1.80
N THR A 102 0.24 -15.27 -0.69
CA THR A 102 -0.37 -15.29 0.65
C THR A 102 -1.44 -14.21 0.80
N LEU A 103 -1.20 -13.00 0.29
CA LEU A 103 -2.22 -11.95 0.35
C LEU A 103 -3.38 -12.22 -0.60
N ALA A 104 -3.09 -12.69 -1.82
CA ALA A 104 -4.11 -12.97 -2.84
C ALA A 104 -5.04 -14.13 -2.48
N GLU A 105 -4.54 -15.16 -1.79
CA GLU A 105 -5.29 -16.39 -1.47
C GLU A 105 -5.99 -16.34 -0.11
N THR A 106 -5.62 -15.39 0.77
CA THR A 106 -6.23 -15.24 2.10
C THR A 106 -7.56 -14.47 2.00
N LYS A 107 -8.67 -15.12 2.35
CA LYS A 107 -10.04 -14.57 2.22
C LYS A 107 -10.25 -13.28 3.01
N GLU A 108 -9.62 -13.16 4.18
CA GLU A 108 -9.64 -11.98 5.04
C GLU A 108 -9.07 -10.74 4.35
N TYR A 109 -8.20 -10.91 3.35
CA TYR A 109 -7.60 -9.83 2.57
C TYR A 109 -8.26 -9.62 1.20
N SER A 110 -9.46 -10.17 1.00
CA SER A 110 -10.23 -10.00 -0.24
C SER A 110 -10.52 -8.53 -0.60
N PHE A 111 -10.43 -7.59 0.34
CA PHE A 111 -10.48 -6.15 0.08
C PHE A 111 -9.31 -5.61 -0.76
N LEU A 112 -8.24 -6.41 -0.96
CA LEU A 112 -7.14 -6.12 -1.89
C LEU A 112 -7.44 -6.59 -3.33
N SER A 113 -8.57 -7.26 -3.57
CA SER A 113 -8.94 -7.72 -4.91
C SER A 113 -9.02 -6.55 -5.88
N GLY A 114 -8.35 -6.67 -7.03
CA GLY A 114 -8.25 -5.58 -8.01
C GLY A 114 -7.16 -4.54 -7.69
N ALA A 115 -6.30 -4.79 -6.70
CA ALA A 115 -5.10 -3.98 -6.49
C ALA A 115 -4.25 -3.92 -7.78
N LEU A 116 -3.76 -2.73 -8.09
CA LEU A 116 -2.82 -2.49 -9.18
C LEU A 116 -1.42 -2.35 -8.57
N GLY A 117 -0.37 -2.75 -9.29
CA GLY A 117 0.98 -2.45 -8.85
C GLY A 117 2.02 -2.95 -9.83
N PHE A 118 3.26 -2.95 -9.37
CA PHE A 118 4.41 -3.24 -10.21
C PHE A 118 4.99 -4.60 -9.85
N ALA A 119 5.22 -5.45 -10.85
CA ALA A 119 5.94 -6.70 -10.67
C ALA A 119 7.33 -6.59 -11.32
N ILE A 120 8.32 -7.23 -10.72
CA ILE A 120 9.63 -7.39 -11.36
C ILE A 120 9.45 -8.35 -12.55
N ALA A 121 9.97 -7.96 -13.71
CA ALA A 121 9.91 -8.81 -14.90
C ALA A 121 10.61 -10.15 -14.64
N ASN A 122 9.93 -11.25 -14.95
CA ASN A 122 10.52 -12.58 -14.81
C ASN A 122 11.69 -12.75 -15.79
N ALA A 123 12.81 -13.27 -15.29
CA ALA A 123 13.92 -13.74 -16.11
C ALA A 123 13.89 -15.27 -16.17
N LYS A 124 13.96 -15.85 -17.37
CA LYS A 124 14.09 -17.30 -17.54
C LYS A 124 15.54 -17.71 -17.29
N LEU A 125 15.80 -18.30 -16.13
CA LEU A 125 17.11 -18.86 -15.79
C LEU A 125 17.16 -20.34 -16.22
N ILE A 126 17.95 -20.64 -17.25
CA ILE A 126 18.10 -22.02 -17.75
C ILE A 126 18.82 -22.86 -16.69
N GLY A 127 18.19 -23.96 -16.27
CA GLY A 127 18.76 -24.90 -15.28
C GLY A 127 18.24 -24.73 -13.86
N LEU A 128 17.51 -23.65 -13.56
CA LEU A 128 16.76 -23.49 -12.33
C LEU A 128 15.28 -23.79 -12.61
N ARG A 129 14.69 -24.73 -11.85
CA ARG A 129 13.25 -25.06 -11.89
C ARG A 129 12.54 -24.44 -10.70
#